data_AF-A0A2H1K073-F1
#
_entry.id   AF-A0A2H1K073-F1
#
_cell.length_a   1.000
_cell.length_b   1.000
_cell.length_c   1.000
_cell.angle_alpha   90.00
_cell.angle_beta   90.00
_cell.angle_gamma   90.00
#
_symmetry.space_group_name_H-M   'P 1'
#
loop_
_entity.id
_entity.type
_entity.pdbx_description
1 polymer ?
#
loop_
_entity_poly.entity_id
_entity_poly.type
_entity_poly.pdbx_seq_one_letter_code
_entity_poly.pdbx_strand_id
1 'polypeptide(L)'
;MRMMMRTLHRPAATLAVAILGFSLAGCSSDPAETPTDGTGDESAANIYEFETNGVEPSSEVTVRVPDDLREVMGADAGDMVIDQIVVTAHELEGAQYCAADLSMSYLGNQPLDMIAANETPTDRESAVQTFIDRIPDSGVDDEASVVEWLDSAIEGRIAKGYSESDIADSFEELFGTPVDLESDTYLSPYQDGDTGQDVFDRYVGSASDEQAPGTTIVAESLGLNDAHPQTDLDESAPETGTYVSEDYTTITVVGDCAASATDPDNAIEIELPSVDADGRSDTTATVQLSTMTDGTIGVAGEVKNYMRDANDDWIDS
;
A
#
# COMPACT_ATOMS: atom_id res chain seq x y z
N MET A 1 -6.12 25.22 59.96
CA MET A 1 -7.34 24.52 59.51
C MET A 1 -7.00 23.03 59.49
N ARG A 2 -7.53 22.17 60.38
CA ARG A 2 -8.75 21.34 60.20
C ARG A 2 -8.87 20.84 58.74
N MET A 3 -8.95 19.56 58.40
CA MET A 3 -9.46 18.40 59.15
C MET A 3 -9.08 17.08 58.44
N MET A 4 -8.97 16.03 59.26
CA MET A 4 -8.94 14.60 58.95
C MET A 4 -9.89 14.10 57.84
N MET A 5 -9.36 13.14 57.06
CA MET A 5 -9.84 11.74 56.90
C MET A 5 -11.32 11.49 56.56
N ARG A 6 -11.57 10.88 55.40
CA ARG A 6 -12.72 9.99 55.15
C ARG A 6 -12.31 8.75 54.35
N THR A 7 -12.01 7.71 55.11
CA THR A 7 -12.49 6.32 55.01
C THR A 7 -13.12 5.88 53.68
N LEU A 8 -12.48 4.92 53.01
CA LEU A 8 -13.13 4.00 52.06
C LEU A 8 -14.03 3.02 52.82
N HIS A 9 -15.25 2.81 52.33
CA HIS A 9 -16.09 1.65 52.63
C HIS A 9 -16.73 1.16 51.33
N ARG A 10 -16.43 -0.10 50.97
CA ARG A 10 -17.28 -0.92 50.08
C ARG A 10 -18.51 -1.38 50.86
N PRO A 11 -19.60 -1.68 50.14
CA PRO A 11 -20.26 -2.96 50.39
C PRO A 11 -20.53 -3.75 49.10
N ALA A 12 -20.73 -5.05 49.31
CA ALA A 12 -20.95 -6.10 48.33
C ALA A 12 -22.44 -6.42 48.11
N ALA A 13 -22.66 -7.40 47.21
CA ALA A 13 -23.86 -8.24 47.04
C ALA A 13 -24.92 -7.69 46.05
N THR A 14 -25.68 -8.46 45.26
CA THR A 14 -26.04 -9.89 45.25
C THR A 14 -26.64 -10.27 43.88
N LEU A 15 -26.64 -11.57 43.54
CA LEU A 15 -27.34 -12.23 42.43
C LEU A 15 -28.83 -11.87 42.28
N ALA A 16 -29.34 -11.98 41.04
CA ALA A 16 -30.71 -12.42 40.76
C ALA A 16 -30.74 -13.39 39.55
N VAL A 17 -31.12 -14.64 39.85
CA VAL A 17 -31.49 -15.71 38.91
C VAL A 17 -32.98 -15.54 38.59
N ALA A 18 -33.37 -15.71 37.33
CA ALA A 18 -34.74 -16.01 36.94
C ALA A 18 -34.76 -17.18 35.96
N ILE A 19 -35.23 -18.33 36.46
CA ILE A 19 -35.55 -19.54 35.71
C ILE A 19 -37.07 -19.59 35.52
N LEU A 20 -37.52 -19.72 34.28
CA LEU A 20 -38.82 -20.25 33.83
C LEU A 20 -38.53 -20.82 32.42
N GLY A 21 -38.62 -22.11 32.07
CA GLY A 21 -39.29 -23.25 32.66
C GLY A 21 -40.49 -23.66 31.80
N PHE A 22 -40.31 -24.48 30.75
CA PHE A 22 -41.39 -25.31 30.18
C PHE A 22 -40.89 -26.68 29.65
N SER A 23 -41.15 -27.68 30.49
CA SER A 23 -41.58 -29.07 30.24
C SER A 23 -40.90 -29.99 29.22
N LEU A 24 -40.33 -31.07 29.80
CA LEU A 24 -39.90 -32.34 29.23
C LEU A 24 -41.05 -33.27 28.77
N ALA A 25 -40.79 -34.03 27.70
CA ALA A 25 -41.10 -35.46 27.48
C ALA A 25 -40.42 -35.90 26.17
N GLY A 26 -39.70 -37.01 25.99
CA GLY A 26 -39.32 -38.14 26.83
C GLY A 26 -38.32 -39.05 26.06
N CYS A 27 -37.46 -39.72 26.83
CA CYS A 27 -36.23 -40.47 26.53
C CYS A 27 -36.24 -41.63 25.50
N SER A 28 -35.07 -41.89 24.89
CA SER A 28 -34.28 -43.17 24.93
C SER A 28 -33.17 -43.09 23.85
N SER A 29 -31.85 -43.24 24.02
CA SER A 29 -30.91 -43.51 25.13
C SER A 29 -29.51 -43.07 24.68
N ASP A 30 -28.66 -42.63 25.61
CA ASP A 30 -27.24 -42.22 25.42
C ASP A 30 -26.29 -43.24 26.12
N PRO A 31 -24.96 -43.27 25.84
CA PRO A 31 -24.06 -42.32 26.52
C PRO A 31 -22.84 -41.79 25.72
N ALA A 32 -22.76 -40.45 25.67
CA ALA A 32 -21.67 -39.55 26.08
C ALA A 32 -20.28 -39.66 25.42
N GLU A 33 -19.87 -38.58 24.72
CA GLU A 33 -18.64 -37.83 25.01
C GLU A 33 -18.88 -36.30 24.85
N THR A 34 -18.09 -35.55 25.60
CA THR A 34 -18.06 -34.11 25.93
C THR A 34 -18.23 -33.12 24.75
N PRO A 35 -18.81 -31.92 24.97
CA PRO A 35 -18.93 -30.89 23.94
C PRO A 35 -17.59 -30.17 23.75
N THR A 36 -17.01 -30.27 22.57
CA THR A 36 -16.06 -29.26 22.09
C THR A 36 -16.87 -28.11 21.53
N ASP A 37 -16.74 -26.95 22.18
CA ASP A 37 -17.10 -25.66 21.63
C ASP A 37 -16.58 -25.58 20.18
N GLY A 38 -17.51 -25.59 19.22
CA GLY A 38 -17.22 -25.22 17.85
C GLY A 38 -16.88 -23.74 17.86
N THR A 39 -15.60 -23.45 17.97
CA THR A 39 -15.00 -22.19 17.52
C THR A 39 -15.57 -21.94 16.13
N GLY A 40 -16.17 -20.77 15.93
CA GLY A 40 -16.73 -20.38 14.64
C GLY A 40 -15.65 -20.53 13.58
N ASP A 41 -15.85 -21.50 12.70
CA ASP A 41 -15.16 -21.58 11.42
C ASP A 41 -15.80 -20.50 10.54
N GLU A 42 -15.37 -19.25 10.72
CA GLU A 42 -15.58 -18.21 9.72
C GLU A 42 -14.81 -18.65 8.49
N SER A 43 -15.51 -19.32 7.58
CA SER A 43 -14.96 -19.67 6.27
C SER A 43 -14.41 -18.40 5.62
N ALA A 44 -13.09 -18.38 5.42
CA ALA A 44 -12.30 -17.41 4.68
C ALA A 44 -12.71 -17.34 3.20
N ALA A 45 -13.92 -16.85 2.92
CA ALA A 45 -14.41 -16.75 1.56
C ALA A 45 -13.70 -15.57 0.88
N ASN A 46 -12.66 -15.92 0.11
CA ASN A 46 -11.92 -15.07 -0.85
C ASN A 46 -10.84 -14.15 -0.25
N ILE A 47 -9.94 -14.71 0.57
CA ILE A 47 -8.69 -14.02 0.95
C ILE A 47 -7.60 -14.39 -0.06
N TYR A 48 -6.88 -13.39 -0.57
CA TYR A 48 -5.69 -13.52 -1.39
C TYR A 48 -4.44 -13.10 -0.59
N GLU A 49 -3.53 -14.05 -0.41
CA GLU A 49 -2.31 -13.94 0.41
C GLU A 49 -1.03 -14.30 -0.37
N PHE A 50 -1.05 -14.15 -1.70
CA PHE A 50 0.12 -14.36 -2.59
C PHE A 50 0.68 -15.80 -2.60
N GLU A 51 -0.03 -16.78 -2.02
CA GLU A 51 0.40 -18.19 -1.99
C GLU A 51 0.18 -18.93 -3.32
N THR A 52 -0.69 -18.39 -4.16
CA THR A 52 -1.10 -19.00 -5.42
C THR A 52 -1.13 -17.94 -6.51
N ASN A 53 -1.02 -18.37 -7.77
CA ASN A 53 -1.19 -17.49 -8.93
C ASN A 53 -2.67 -17.16 -9.14
N GLY A 54 -3.23 -16.46 -8.17
CA GLY A 54 -4.60 -15.98 -8.12
C GLY A 54 -5.63 -16.89 -7.47
N VAL A 55 -6.76 -16.28 -7.10
CA VAL A 55 -7.93 -16.95 -6.52
C VAL A 55 -9.05 -17.12 -7.55
N GLU A 56 -9.99 -18.03 -7.28
CA GLU A 56 -11.20 -18.15 -8.08
C GLU A 56 -11.99 -16.83 -8.05
N PRO A 57 -12.49 -16.32 -9.20
CA PRO A 57 -13.18 -15.04 -9.21
C PRO A 57 -14.39 -15.00 -8.30
N SER A 58 -14.53 -13.89 -7.58
CA SER A 58 -15.61 -13.66 -6.64
C SER A 58 -16.10 -12.22 -6.72
N SER A 59 -17.27 -11.94 -6.12
CA SER A 59 -17.80 -10.57 -6.02
C SER A 59 -17.04 -9.69 -5.03
N GLU A 60 -16.25 -10.31 -4.16
CA GLU A 60 -15.48 -9.66 -3.10
C GLU A 60 -14.21 -10.49 -2.85
N VAL A 61 -13.06 -9.83 -2.81
CA VAL A 61 -11.75 -10.42 -2.46
C VAL A 61 -11.06 -9.55 -1.43
N THR A 62 -10.50 -10.14 -0.38
CA THR A 62 -9.60 -9.43 0.56
C THR A 62 -8.16 -9.74 0.20
N VAL A 63 -7.37 -8.71 -0.07
CA VAL A 63 -5.93 -8.81 -0.34
C VAL A 63 -5.15 -8.38 0.90
N ARG A 64 -4.20 -9.19 1.35
CA ARG A 64 -3.29 -8.84 2.44
C ARG A 64 -1.98 -9.63 2.36
N VAL A 65 -0.92 -9.07 2.94
CA VAL A 65 0.34 -9.80 3.13
C VAL A 65 0.17 -10.78 4.29
N PRO A 66 0.46 -12.09 4.12
CA PRO A 66 0.24 -13.09 5.16
C PRO A 66 1.18 -12.92 6.37
N ASP A 67 0.73 -13.34 7.55
CA ASP A 67 1.43 -13.14 8.81
C ASP A 67 2.81 -13.83 8.86
N ASP A 68 2.97 -14.98 8.21
CA ASP A 68 4.23 -15.71 8.13
C ASP A 68 5.26 -14.98 7.25
N LEU A 69 4.83 -14.32 6.17
CA LEU A 69 5.68 -13.41 5.39
C LEU A 69 6.07 -12.19 6.21
N ARG A 70 5.12 -11.56 6.92
CA ARG A 70 5.41 -10.41 7.80
C ARG A 70 6.45 -10.76 8.86
N GLU A 71 6.44 -11.98 9.39
CA GLU A 71 7.46 -12.47 10.32
C GLU A 71 8.85 -12.56 9.65
N VAL A 72 8.92 -13.03 8.40
CA VAL A 72 10.16 -13.13 7.63
C VAL A 72 10.71 -11.76 7.25
N MET A 73 9.85 -10.82 6.84
CA MET A 73 10.19 -9.43 6.54
C MET A 73 10.81 -8.69 7.74
N GLY A 74 10.44 -9.08 8.96
CA GLY A 74 11.03 -8.54 10.18
C GLY A 74 10.78 -7.04 10.35
N ALA A 75 11.82 -6.22 10.20
CA ALA A 75 11.71 -4.77 10.37
C ALA A 75 10.89 -4.12 9.24
N ASP A 76 11.04 -4.61 8.02
CA ASP A 76 10.41 -4.07 6.81
C ASP A 76 8.88 -4.20 6.83
N ALA A 77 8.34 -5.19 7.56
CA ALA A 77 6.90 -5.30 7.80
C ALA A 77 6.35 -4.11 8.61
N GLY A 78 7.19 -3.45 9.40
CA GLY A 78 6.85 -2.23 10.14
C GLY A 78 6.75 -0.99 9.25
N ASP A 79 7.34 -1.03 8.06
CA ASP A 79 7.36 0.06 7.09
C ASP A 79 6.16 0.00 6.12
N MET A 80 5.41 -1.09 6.12
CA MET A 80 4.19 -1.23 5.31
C MET A 80 3.14 -0.15 5.65
N VAL A 81 2.45 0.33 4.61
CA VAL A 81 1.42 1.37 4.73
C VAL A 81 0.01 0.78 4.90
N ILE A 82 -0.25 -0.36 4.23
CA ILE A 82 -1.58 -0.99 4.16
C ILE A 82 -1.56 -2.33 4.89
N ASP A 83 -2.55 -2.55 5.74
CA ASP A 83 -2.79 -3.84 6.40
C ASP A 83 -3.54 -4.79 5.45
N GLN A 84 -4.62 -4.31 4.84
CA GLN A 84 -5.44 -5.08 3.91
C GLN A 84 -6.24 -4.17 2.97
N ILE A 85 -6.63 -4.72 1.82
CA ILE A 85 -7.54 -4.10 0.85
C ILE A 85 -8.71 -5.06 0.63
N VAL A 86 -9.94 -4.60 0.85
CA VAL A 86 -11.15 -5.32 0.42
C VAL A 86 -11.57 -4.77 -0.94
N VAL A 87 -11.62 -5.64 -1.94
CA VAL A 87 -11.93 -5.30 -3.32
C VAL A 87 -13.32 -5.80 -3.66
N THR A 88 -14.17 -4.91 -4.17
CA THR A 88 -15.53 -5.25 -4.66
C THR A 88 -15.79 -4.62 -6.01
N ALA A 89 -16.54 -5.29 -6.88
CA ALA A 89 -16.95 -4.68 -8.14
C ALA A 89 -17.91 -3.52 -7.87
N HIS A 90 -17.67 -2.39 -8.54
CA HIS A 90 -18.49 -1.20 -8.47
C HIS A 90 -19.47 -1.18 -9.65
N GLU A 91 -20.76 -0.98 -9.36
CA GLU A 91 -21.81 -0.97 -10.38
C GLU A 91 -21.84 0.39 -11.09
N LEU A 92 -21.72 0.40 -12.42
CA LEU A 92 -21.83 1.60 -13.26
C LEU A 92 -23.10 1.51 -14.12
N GLU A 93 -23.73 2.64 -14.47
CA GLU A 93 -24.86 2.64 -15.40
C GLU A 93 -24.37 2.48 -16.85
N GLY A 94 -24.05 1.25 -17.24
CA GLY A 94 -23.56 0.96 -18.59
C GLY A 94 -22.72 -0.30 -18.62
N ALA A 95 -22.26 -0.69 -19.81
CA ALA A 95 -21.39 -1.85 -19.99
C ALA A 95 -20.09 -1.48 -20.72
N GLN A 96 -19.76 -0.18 -20.79
CA GLN A 96 -18.56 0.28 -21.49
C GLN A 96 -17.31 0.04 -20.66
N TYR A 97 -17.37 0.31 -19.36
CA TYR A 97 -16.26 0.18 -18.43
C TYR A 97 -16.67 -0.71 -17.25
N CYS A 98 -15.66 -1.20 -16.55
CA CYS A 98 -15.80 -1.87 -15.29
C CYS A 98 -15.10 -1.04 -14.22
N ALA A 99 -15.58 -1.15 -12.98
CA ALA A 99 -14.97 -0.45 -11.87
C ALA A 99 -14.84 -1.36 -10.65
N ALA A 100 -13.82 -1.09 -9.84
CA ALA A 100 -13.62 -1.76 -8.55
C ALA A 100 -13.48 -0.72 -7.45
N ASP A 101 -14.14 -0.99 -6.33
CA ASP A 101 -13.92 -0.27 -5.08
C ASP A 101 -12.85 -0.99 -4.27
N LEU A 102 -11.86 -0.22 -3.82
CA LEU A 102 -10.76 -0.62 -2.96
C LEU A 102 -11.00 -0.01 -1.58
N SER A 103 -11.43 -0.82 -0.63
CA SER A 103 -11.58 -0.39 0.76
C SER A 103 -10.33 -0.75 1.55
N MET A 104 -9.55 0.26 1.92
CA MET A 104 -8.24 0.09 2.54
C MET A 104 -8.33 0.15 4.07
N SER A 105 -7.58 -0.73 4.71
CA SER A 105 -7.24 -0.63 6.12
C SER A 105 -5.76 -0.26 6.22
N TYR A 106 -5.47 0.92 6.76
CA TYR A 106 -4.11 1.43 6.90
C TYR A 106 -3.43 0.95 8.19
N LEU A 107 -2.11 0.85 8.15
CA LEU A 107 -1.27 0.68 9.32
C LEU A 107 -0.94 2.06 9.94
N GLY A 108 -0.97 2.12 11.27
CA GLY A 108 -0.59 3.34 11.99
C GLY A 108 -1.49 4.54 11.69
N ASN A 109 -0.87 5.67 11.35
CA ASN A 109 -1.54 6.93 11.02
C ASN A 109 -1.53 7.22 9.50
N GLN A 110 -1.25 6.20 8.68
CA GLN A 110 -1.31 6.32 7.23
C GLN A 110 -2.77 6.50 6.75
N PRO A 111 -2.99 7.17 5.61
CA PRO A 111 -2.01 7.82 4.73
C PRO A 111 -1.69 9.26 5.17
N LEU A 112 -2.19 9.71 6.33
CA LEU A 112 -2.06 11.11 6.74
C LEU A 112 -0.61 11.53 6.98
N ASP A 113 0.24 10.62 7.47
CA ASP A 113 1.66 10.89 7.64
C ASP A 113 2.36 11.09 6.28
N MET A 114 2.03 10.27 5.28
CA MET A 114 2.51 10.41 3.90
C MET A 114 2.05 11.72 3.26
N ILE A 115 0.78 12.09 3.46
CA ILE A 115 0.24 13.38 2.98
C ILE A 115 0.96 14.55 3.65
N ALA A 116 1.13 14.50 4.98
CA ALA A 116 1.82 15.55 5.72
C ALA A 116 3.29 15.71 5.32
N ALA A 117 3.97 14.62 4.92
CA ALA A 117 5.33 14.68 4.40
C ALA A 117 5.41 15.49 3.10
N ASN A 118 4.38 15.42 2.24
CA ASN A 118 4.29 16.19 1.00
C ASN A 118 3.91 17.67 1.20
N GLU A 119 3.34 18.04 2.34
CA GLU A 119 2.93 19.43 2.60
C GLU A 119 4.11 20.39 2.82
N THR A 120 5.34 19.87 2.97
CA THR A 120 6.55 20.68 3.17
C THR A 120 7.14 21.04 1.81
N PRO A 121 7.11 22.31 1.37
CA PRO A 121 7.78 22.72 0.14
C PRO A 121 9.26 22.37 0.25
N THR A 122 9.80 21.67 -0.73
CA THR A 122 11.22 21.38 -0.75
C THR A 122 11.95 22.62 -1.28
N ASP A 123 12.35 23.50 -0.38
CA ASP A 123 13.32 24.53 -0.74
C ASP A 123 14.69 23.89 -1.02
N ARG A 124 15.58 24.62 -1.73
CA ARG A 124 16.91 24.09 -2.09
C ARG A 124 17.69 23.61 -0.87
N GLU A 125 17.53 24.26 0.28
CA GLU A 125 18.20 23.89 1.53
C GLU A 125 17.68 22.55 2.07
N SER A 126 16.37 22.34 2.01
CA SER A 126 15.71 21.08 2.38
C SER A 126 16.11 19.97 1.41
N ALA A 127 16.17 20.24 0.10
CA ALA A 127 16.67 19.27 -0.88
C ALA A 127 18.11 18.85 -0.57
N VAL A 128 19.02 19.80 -0.31
CA VAL A 128 20.41 19.51 0.07
C VAL A 128 20.45 18.60 1.31
N GLN A 129 19.64 18.89 2.32
CA GLN A 129 19.59 18.07 3.53
C GLN A 129 19.09 16.65 3.23
N THR A 130 18.06 16.50 2.40
CA THR A 130 17.58 15.19 1.94
C THR A 130 18.67 14.38 1.24
N PHE A 131 19.50 15.00 0.38
CA PHE A 131 20.63 14.31 -0.23
C PHE A 131 21.68 13.89 0.81
N ILE A 132 22.03 14.79 1.74
CA ILE A 132 22.99 14.51 2.81
C ILE A 132 22.55 13.30 3.63
N ASP A 133 21.29 13.27 4.06
CA ASP A 133 20.75 12.21 4.92
C ASP A 133 20.71 10.85 4.19
N ARG A 134 20.55 10.86 2.86
CA ARG A 134 20.41 9.66 2.02
C ARG A 134 21.72 9.08 1.52
N ILE A 135 22.75 9.91 1.39
CA ILE A 135 24.07 9.47 0.93
C ILE A 135 24.76 8.72 2.07
N PRO A 136 25.15 7.44 1.87
CA PRO A 136 25.76 6.62 2.93
C PRO A 136 27.21 7.05 3.29
N ASP A 137 27.68 8.21 2.81
CA ASP A 137 29.02 8.74 3.04
C ASP A 137 29.00 9.85 4.11
N SER A 138 29.71 9.61 5.21
CA SER A 138 29.87 10.55 6.32
C SER A 138 30.59 11.87 5.97
N GLY A 139 31.14 12.00 4.75
CA GLY A 139 31.84 13.19 4.28
C GLY A 139 30.96 14.20 3.51
N VAL A 140 29.66 13.92 3.33
CA VAL A 140 28.74 14.79 2.61
C VAL A 140 27.94 15.62 3.63
N ASP A 141 28.13 16.94 3.65
CA ASP A 141 27.54 17.84 4.64
C ASP A 141 27.08 19.19 4.07
N ASP A 142 27.22 19.39 2.76
CA ASP A 142 26.75 20.59 2.05
C ASP A 142 26.44 20.27 0.57
N GLU A 143 25.87 21.25 -0.14
CA GLU A 143 25.51 21.10 -1.57
C GLU A 143 26.72 20.73 -2.44
N ALA A 144 27.91 21.29 -2.15
CA ALA A 144 29.09 21.06 -2.97
C ALA A 144 29.60 19.61 -2.84
N SER A 145 29.59 19.07 -1.63
CA SER A 145 29.96 17.68 -1.35
C SER A 145 28.91 16.69 -1.88
N VAL A 146 27.62 17.05 -1.91
CA VAL A 146 26.58 16.26 -2.61
C VAL A 146 26.89 16.16 -4.09
N VAL A 147 27.17 17.29 -4.75
CA VAL A 147 27.47 17.32 -6.18
C VAL A 147 28.76 16.56 -6.52
N GLU A 148 29.81 16.71 -5.70
CA GLU A 148 31.07 15.96 -5.85
C GLU A 148 30.87 14.44 -5.67
N TRP A 149 30.03 14.06 -4.71
CA TRP A 149 29.66 12.66 -4.50
C TRP A 149 28.90 12.10 -5.70
N LEU A 150 27.91 12.82 -6.22
CA LEU A 150 27.12 12.42 -7.39
C LEU A 150 28.02 12.20 -8.62
N ASP A 151 28.93 13.14 -8.89
CA ASP A 151 29.88 13.04 -10.00
C ASP A 151 30.74 11.77 -9.87
N SER A 152 31.28 11.53 -8.67
CA SER A 152 32.08 10.33 -8.39
C SER A 152 31.29 9.03 -8.51
N ALA A 153 30.02 9.02 -8.08
CA ALA A 153 29.13 7.87 -8.16
C ALA A 153 28.78 7.52 -9.61
N ILE A 154 28.48 8.53 -10.43
CA ILE A 154 28.20 8.39 -11.86
C ILE A 154 29.44 7.84 -12.59
N GLU A 155 30.59 8.50 -12.45
CA GLU A 155 31.83 8.06 -13.10
C GLU A 155 32.22 6.63 -12.68
N GLY A 156 32.05 6.30 -11.40
CA GLY A 156 32.33 4.98 -10.86
C GLY A 156 31.47 3.87 -11.47
N ARG A 157 30.19 4.15 -11.79
CA ARG A 157 29.28 3.19 -12.46
C ARG A 157 29.58 3.08 -13.95
N ILE A 158 29.83 4.19 -14.63
CA ILE A 158 30.26 4.19 -16.05
C ILE A 158 31.54 3.35 -16.22
N ALA A 159 32.53 3.55 -15.34
CA ALA A 159 33.79 2.80 -15.39
C ALA A 159 33.61 1.28 -15.16
N LYS A 160 32.55 0.87 -14.46
CA LYS A 160 32.16 -0.54 -14.26
C LYS A 160 31.32 -1.10 -15.41
N GLY A 161 30.92 -0.27 -16.37
CA GLY A 161 30.16 -0.67 -17.56
C GLY A 161 28.66 -0.83 -17.34
N TYR A 162 28.09 -0.15 -16.34
CA TYR A 162 26.63 -0.06 -16.17
C TYR A 162 26.01 0.69 -17.36
N SER A 163 24.79 0.32 -17.74
CA SER A 163 24.04 1.06 -18.74
C SER A 163 23.44 2.35 -18.15
N GLU A 164 22.99 3.26 -19.01
CA GLU A 164 22.38 4.52 -18.58
C GLU A 164 21.12 4.29 -17.75
N SER A 165 20.29 3.30 -18.14
CA SER A 165 19.11 2.90 -17.36
C SER A 165 19.50 2.31 -16.01
N ASP A 166 20.52 1.45 -15.93
CA ASP A 166 20.92 0.89 -14.62
C ASP A 166 21.47 1.96 -13.66
N ILE A 167 22.06 3.03 -14.20
CA ILE A 167 22.52 4.18 -13.40
C ILE A 167 21.31 4.98 -12.91
N ALA A 168 20.34 5.20 -13.80
CA ALA A 168 19.09 5.89 -13.53
C ALA A 168 18.29 5.23 -12.40
N ASP A 169 17.98 3.94 -12.56
CA ASP A 169 17.19 3.14 -11.63
C ASP A 169 17.81 3.15 -10.23
N SER A 170 19.15 3.11 -10.15
CA SER A 170 19.85 3.16 -8.88
C SER A 170 19.83 4.51 -8.18
N PHE A 171 19.75 5.62 -8.92
CA PHE A 171 19.59 6.94 -8.31
C PHE A 171 18.14 7.18 -7.91
N GLU A 172 17.19 6.68 -8.70
CA GLU A 172 15.79 6.64 -8.33
C GLU A 172 15.57 5.84 -7.04
N GLU A 173 16.14 4.63 -6.94
CA GLU A 173 16.14 3.82 -5.72
C GLU A 173 16.73 4.58 -4.52
N LEU A 174 17.83 5.32 -4.74
CA LEU A 174 18.50 6.04 -3.67
C LEU A 174 17.73 7.28 -3.18
N PHE A 175 17.03 7.95 -4.08
CA PHE A 175 16.36 9.24 -3.82
C PHE A 175 14.84 9.14 -3.78
N GLY A 176 14.26 7.96 -4.00
CA GLY A 176 12.86 7.63 -3.73
C GLY A 176 11.83 8.48 -4.48
N THR A 177 12.20 9.09 -5.61
CA THR A 177 11.25 9.90 -6.40
C THR A 177 11.44 9.65 -7.90
N PRO A 178 10.47 9.04 -8.58
CA PRO A 178 10.18 9.35 -9.96
C PRO A 178 9.73 10.82 -10.01
N VAL A 179 10.30 11.59 -10.92
CA VAL A 179 9.81 12.95 -11.16
C VAL A 179 8.44 12.85 -11.85
N ASP A 180 7.56 13.83 -11.70
CA ASP A 180 6.38 13.95 -12.56
C ASP A 180 6.70 14.94 -13.69
N LEU A 181 6.50 14.51 -14.93
CA LEU A 181 6.57 15.32 -16.13
C LEU A 181 5.28 15.07 -16.89
N GLU A 182 4.33 16.02 -16.86
CA GLU A 182 3.16 16.03 -17.76
C GLU A 182 3.51 16.11 -19.28
N SER A 183 4.65 15.58 -19.75
CA SER A 183 4.92 15.38 -21.17
C SER A 183 5.85 14.19 -21.45
N ASP A 184 5.27 13.17 -22.12
CA ASP A 184 5.76 12.20 -23.12
C ASP A 184 7.18 11.57 -23.03
N THR A 185 7.95 11.79 -21.98
CA THR A 185 9.24 11.13 -21.77
C THR A 185 9.37 10.75 -20.31
N TYR A 186 9.00 9.50 -20.02
CA TYR A 186 9.34 8.81 -18.79
C TYR A 186 10.78 9.09 -18.39
N LEU A 187 10.94 9.39 -17.11
CA LEU A 187 12.16 9.89 -16.55
C LEU A 187 13.18 8.80 -16.36
N SER A 188 14.38 9.11 -16.81
CA SER A 188 15.59 8.69 -16.16
C SER A 188 16.17 9.94 -15.49
N PRO A 189 16.54 9.93 -14.20
CA PRO A 189 17.29 11.04 -13.60
C PRO A 189 18.63 11.31 -14.31
N TYR A 190 19.06 10.42 -15.20
CA TYR A 190 20.36 10.44 -15.87
C TYR A 190 20.23 10.47 -17.41
N GLN A 191 20.88 11.44 -18.05
CA GLN A 191 21.12 11.46 -19.50
C GLN A 191 22.61 11.23 -19.81
N ASP A 192 22.94 10.69 -20.99
CA ASP A 192 24.33 10.52 -21.43
C ASP A 192 25.10 11.84 -21.36
N GLY A 193 26.14 11.87 -20.54
CA GLY A 193 26.99 13.04 -20.30
C GLY A 193 26.53 13.99 -19.20
N ASP A 194 25.50 13.66 -18.41
CA ASP A 194 25.09 14.44 -17.24
C ASP A 194 26.20 14.52 -16.18
N THR A 195 26.37 15.72 -15.61
CA THR A 195 27.21 15.93 -14.42
C THR A 195 26.40 15.75 -13.14
N GLY A 196 27.07 15.58 -11.99
CA GLY A 196 26.38 15.55 -10.69
C GLY A 196 25.50 16.79 -10.42
N GLN A 197 25.89 17.96 -10.95
CA GLN A 197 25.10 19.19 -10.84
C GLN A 197 23.80 19.12 -11.67
N ASP A 198 23.86 18.52 -12.87
CA ASP A 198 22.70 18.40 -13.75
C ASP A 198 21.63 17.49 -13.13
N VAL A 199 22.06 16.40 -12.49
CA VAL A 199 21.18 15.50 -11.73
C VAL A 199 20.55 16.23 -10.53
N PHE A 200 21.36 16.98 -9.78
CA PHE A 200 20.88 17.72 -8.60
C PHE A 200 19.88 18.82 -8.96
N ASP A 201 20.18 19.65 -9.96
CA ASP A 201 19.28 20.74 -10.37
C ASP A 201 17.98 20.22 -10.99
N ARG A 202 18.00 19.04 -11.63
CA ARG A 202 16.80 18.37 -12.12
C ARG A 202 15.91 17.92 -10.96
N TYR A 203 16.49 17.30 -9.93
CA TYR A 203 15.76 16.91 -8.71
C TYR A 203 15.14 18.12 -7.99
N VAL A 204 15.91 19.20 -7.82
CA VAL A 204 15.39 20.42 -7.20
C VAL A 204 14.35 21.11 -8.09
N GLY A 205 14.50 21.02 -9.41
CA GLY A 205 13.54 21.58 -10.37
C GLY A 205 12.25 20.77 -10.49
N SER A 206 12.29 19.47 -10.20
CA SER A 206 11.12 18.59 -10.13
C SER A 206 10.40 18.63 -8.79
N ALA A 207 11.08 19.08 -7.74
CA ALA A 207 10.43 19.38 -6.48
C ALA A 207 9.42 20.52 -6.70
N SER A 208 8.15 20.17 -6.76
CA SER A 208 7.05 21.10 -6.97
C SER A 208 6.93 22.10 -5.81
N ASP A 209 6.78 23.40 -6.14
CA ASP A 209 6.35 24.43 -5.18
C ASP A 209 4.85 24.27 -4.82
N GLU A 210 4.10 23.48 -5.59
CA GLU A 210 2.68 23.17 -5.39
C GLU A 210 2.51 21.81 -4.71
N GLN A 211 1.83 21.83 -3.55
CA GLN A 211 1.48 20.61 -2.82
C GLN A 211 0.54 19.76 -3.69
N ALA A 212 0.94 18.52 -3.96
CA ALA A 212 0.03 17.56 -4.58
C ALA A 212 -1.18 17.34 -3.64
N PRO A 213 -2.41 17.33 -4.14
CA PRO A 213 -3.58 17.00 -3.34
C PRO A 213 -3.42 15.62 -2.68
N GLY A 214 -3.96 15.45 -1.46
CA GLY A 214 -3.91 14.15 -0.77
C GLY A 214 -4.50 12.99 -1.59
N THR A 215 -5.47 13.27 -2.47
CA THR A 215 -6.03 12.31 -3.41
C THR A 215 -4.99 11.78 -4.39
N THR A 216 -4.13 12.65 -4.92
CA THR A 216 -3.04 12.29 -5.84
C THR A 216 -2.00 11.45 -5.11
N ILE A 217 -1.57 11.89 -3.93
CA ILE A 217 -0.57 11.19 -3.12
C ILE A 217 -1.02 9.76 -2.81
N VAL A 218 -2.27 9.58 -2.41
CA VAL A 218 -2.81 8.25 -2.07
C VAL A 218 -2.91 7.36 -3.30
N ALA A 219 -3.42 7.88 -4.43
CA ALA A 219 -3.52 7.10 -5.66
C ALA A 219 -2.14 6.67 -6.18
N GLU A 220 -1.20 7.61 -6.28
CA GLU A 220 0.15 7.34 -6.81
C GLU A 220 0.93 6.37 -5.92
N SER A 221 0.75 6.43 -4.59
CA SER A 221 1.36 5.46 -3.68
C SER A 221 0.92 4.00 -3.93
N LEU A 222 -0.19 3.81 -4.63
CA LEU A 222 -0.72 2.51 -5.03
C LEU A 222 -0.42 2.16 -6.49
N GLY A 223 0.41 2.95 -7.18
CA GLY A 223 0.63 2.80 -8.62
C GLY A 223 -0.55 3.25 -9.49
N LEU A 224 -1.55 3.93 -8.91
CA LEU A 224 -2.74 4.40 -9.61
C LEU A 224 -2.55 5.83 -10.11
N ASN A 225 -3.10 6.11 -11.30
CA ASN A 225 -2.92 7.38 -12.00
C ASN A 225 -4.27 8.10 -12.21
N ASP A 226 -4.22 9.34 -12.71
CA ASP A 226 -5.41 10.14 -13.06
C ASP A 226 -6.39 10.26 -11.88
N ALA A 227 -5.87 10.78 -10.77
CA ALA A 227 -6.58 10.84 -9.49
C ALA A 227 -7.53 12.05 -9.41
N HIS A 228 -8.78 11.77 -9.07
CA HIS A 228 -9.85 12.74 -8.89
C HIS A 228 -10.53 12.53 -7.52
N PRO A 229 -11.20 13.56 -6.96
CA PRO A 229 -12.11 13.36 -5.84
C PRO A 229 -13.24 12.38 -6.18
N GLN A 230 -13.65 11.55 -5.22
CA GLN A 230 -14.76 10.59 -5.39
C GLN A 230 -16.05 11.25 -5.89
N THR A 231 -16.28 12.52 -5.52
CA THR A 231 -17.46 13.28 -5.93
C THR A 231 -17.54 13.56 -7.43
N ASP A 232 -16.45 13.36 -8.15
CA ASP A 232 -16.34 13.66 -9.58
C ASP A 232 -16.69 12.43 -10.43
N LEU A 233 -16.87 11.25 -9.82
CA LEU A 233 -17.36 10.05 -10.50
C LEU A 233 -18.83 10.23 -10.90
N ASP A 234 -19.09 10.21 -12.22
CA ASP A 234 -20.44 10.12 -12.79
C ASP A 234 -20.75 8.68 -13.19
N GLU A 235 -21.47 7.95 -12.33
CA GLU A 235 -21.88 6.55 -12.58
C GLU A 235 -22.68 6.37 -13.88
N SER A 236 -23.35 7.44 -14.36
CA SER A 236 -24.18 7.41 -15.58
C SER A 236 -23.43 7.68 -16.87
N ALA A 237 -22.24 8.27 -16.75
CA ALA A 237 -21.33 8.56 -17.85
C ALA A 237 -19.88 8.44 -17.36
N PRO A 238 -19.46 7.22 -16.94
CA PRO A 238 -18.18 7.04 -16.29
C PRO A 238 -17.02 7.32 -17.25
N GLU A 239 -16.00 8.00 -16.73
CA GLU A 239 -14.70 8.17 -17.38
C GLU A 239 -13.69 7.24 -16.70
N THR A 240 -12.68 6.80 -17.44
CA THR A 240 -11.57 6.02 -16.87
C THR A 240 -10.78 6.91 -15.92
N GLY A 241 -10.31 6.37 -14.81
CA GLY A 241 -9.54 7.13 -13.83
C GLY A 241 -9.63 6.55 -12.42
N THR A 242 -8.99 7.25 -11.49
CA THR A 242 -8.95 6.87 -10.08
C THR A 242 -9.70 7.89 -9.26
N TYR A 243 -10.73 7.46 -8.53
CA TYR A 243 -11.59 8.32 -7.75
C TYR A 243 -11.38 8.03 -6.26
N VAL A 244 -11.01 9.03 -5.47
CA VAL A 244 -10.55 8.85 -4.09
C VAL A 244 -11.48 9.56 -3.10
N SER A 245 -11.91 8.83 -2.06
CA SER A 245 -12.76 9.40 -1.00
C SER A 245 -12.04 10.48 -0.18
N GLU A 246 -12.78 11.41 0.41
CA GLU A 246 -12.23 12.51 1.24
C GLU A 246 -11.45 11.99 2.47
N ASP A 247 -11.82 10.82 2.99
CA ASP A 247 -11.13 10.17 4.10
C ASP A 247 -10.02 9.21 3.66
N TYR A 248 -9.79 9.10 2.35
CA TYR A 248 -8.79 8.23 1.73
C TYR A 248 -8.94 6.74 2.04
N THR A 249 -10.11 6.28 2.51
CA THR A 249 -10.33 4.86 2.84
C THR A 249 -10.94 4.05 1.71
N THR A 250 -11.52 4.72 0.71
CA THR A 250 -12.15 4.09 -0.44
C THR A 250 -11.60 4.72 -1.72
N ILE A 251 -11.18 3.87 -2.66
CA ILE A 251 -10.78 4.28 -4.00
C ILE A 251 -11.61 3.50 -5.01
N THR A 252 -12.29 4.19 -5.92
CA THR A 252 -12.94 3.56 -7.06
C THR A 252 -12.04 3.73 -8.28
N VAL A 253 -11.62 2.62 -8.88
CA VAL A 253 -10.84 2.64 -10.13
C VAL A 253 -11.74 2.23 -11.28
N VAL A 254 -11.84 3.07 -12.30
CA VAL A 254 -12.63 2.84 -13.51
C VAL A 254 -11.69 2.55 -14.68
N GLY A 255 -11.91 1.43 -15.37
CA GLY A 255 -11.08 1.00 -16.49
C GLY A 255 -11.81 0.09 -17.47
N ASP A 256 -11.06 -0.42 -18.44
CA ASP A 256 -11.58 -1.42 -19.37
C ASP A 256 -11.94 -2.71 -18.62
N CYS A 257 -13.02 -3.35 -19.05
CA CYS A 257 -13.44 -4.63 -18.47
C CYS A 257 -12.48 -5.74 -18.86
N ALA A 258 -12.05 -6.53 -17.87
CA ALA A 258 -11.26 -7.73 -18.09
C ALA A 258 -12.05 -8.80 -18.84
N ALA A 259 -11.39 -9.47 -19.78
CA ALA A 259 -11.95 -10.60 -20.52
C ALA A 259 -11.91 -11.92 -19.72
N SER A 260 -11.09 -11.98 -18.67
CA SER A 260 -10.95 -13.15 -17.79
C SER A 260 -10.36 -12.76 -16.43
N ALA A 261 -10.34 -13.71 -15.49
CA ALA A 261 -9.77 -13.54 -14.14
C ALA A 261 -8.26 -13.19 -14.07
N THR A 262 -7.54 -13.40 -15.16
CA THR A 262 -6.08 -13.21 -15.25
C THR A 262 -5.78 -12.52 -16.57
N ASP A 263 -6.47 -11.41 -16.82
CA ASP A 263 -6.31 -10.62 -18.04
C ASP A 263 -5.31 -9.48 -17.78
N PRO A 264 -4.01 -9.66 -18.08
CA PRO A 264 -3.00 -8.66 -17.78
C PRO A 264 -3.15 -7.39 -18.62
N ASP A 265 -3.83 -7.46 -19.77
CA ASP A 265 -3.96 -6.32 -20.68
C ASP A 265 -4.99 -5.29 -20.16
N ASN A 266 -5.93 -5.72 -19.31
CA ASN A 266 -6.98 -4.87 -18.73
C ASN A 266 -7.03 -5.01 -17.20
N ALA A 267 -5.92 -5.41 -16.58
CA ALA A 267 -5.83 -5.49 -15.12
C ALA A 267 -5.56 -4.09 -14.54
N ILE A 268 -6.18 -3.82 -13.39
CA ILE A 268 -5.80 -2.71 -12.53
C ILE A 268 -4.62 -3.21 -11.70
N GLU A 269 -3.46 -2.58 -11.88
CA GLU A 269 -2.27 -2.86 -11.08
C GLU A 269 -2.30 -1.99 -9.82
N ILE A 270 -2.14 -2.63 -8.66
CA ILE A 270 -2.08 -2.00 -7.35
C ILE A 270 -0.76 -2.36 -6.70
N GLU A 271 -0.02 -1.36 -6.30
CA GLU A 271 1.17 -1.51 -5.48
C GLU A 271 0.77 -1.44 -4.00
N LEU A 272 1.37 -2.30 -3.18
CA LEU A 272 1.28 -2.22 -1.72
C LEU A 272 2.52 -1.47 -1.21
N PRO A 273 2.38 -0.18 -0.85
CA PRO A 273 3.54 0.63 -0.50
C PRO A 273 4.10 0.28 0.89
N SER A 274 5.40 0.44 1.00
CA SER A 274 6.18 0.52 2.23
C SER A 274 6.94 1.83 2.26
N VAL A 275 7.03 2.46 3.43
CA VAL A 275 7.77 3.70 3.66
C VAL A 275 8.71 3.50 4.83
N ASP A 276 10.02 3.55 4.56
CA ASP A 276 11.04 3.39 5.60
C ASP A 276 11.12 4.59 6.55
N ALA A 277 11.92 4.48 7.60
CA ALA A 277 12.11 5.54 8.59
C ALA A 277 12.71 6.85 8.02
N ASP A 278 13.37 6.78 6.87
CA ASP A 278 13.95 7.92 6.15
C ASP A 278 12.95 8.53 5.14
N GLY A 279 11.72 7.99 5.09
CA GLY A 279 10.65 8.43 4.21
C GLY A 279 10.79 7.97 2.76
N ARG A 280 11.64 6.96 2.49
CA ARG A 280 11.71 6.36 1.16
C ARG A 280 10.53 5.40 0.97
N SER A 281 9.77 5.63 -0.09
CA SER A 281 8.74 4.69 -0.54
C SER A 281 9.36 3.60 -1.40
N ASP A 282 8.91 2.38 -1.19
CA ASP A 282 9.13 1.23 -2.06
C ASP A 282 7.82 0.40 -2.11
N THR A 283 7.79 -0.62 -2.95
CA THR A 283 6.63 -1.49 -3.12
C THR A 283 6.92 -2.87 -2.51
N THR A 284 6.10 -3.24 -1.52
CA THR A 284 6.16 -4.55 -0.87
C THR A 284 5.65 -5.65 -1.79
N ALA A 285 4.55 -5.41 -2.49
CA ALA A 285 3.92 -6.37 -3.37
C ALA A 285 3.11 -5.66 -4.45
N THR A 286 2.95 -6.31 -5.59
CA THR A 286 2.12 -5.84 -6.69
C THR A 286 0.95 -6.79 -6.87
N VAL A 287 -0.24 -6.24 -7.04
CA VAL A 287 -1.51 -6.95 -7.16
C VAL A 287 -2.16 -6.56 -8.47
N GLN A 288 -2.55 -7.55 -9.26
CA GLN A 288 -3.31 -7.36 -10.49
C GLN A 288 -4.76 -7.74 -10.26
N LEU A 289 -5.67 -6.78 -10.42
CA LEU A 289 -7.11 -6.98 -10.32
C LEU A 289 -7.76 -6.99 -11.71
N SER A 290 -8.50 -8.05 -12.01
CA SER A 290 -9.27 -8.18 -13.24
C SER A 290 -10.77 -8.07 -12.94
N THR A 291 -11.36 -6.89 -13.20
CA THR A 291 -12.80 -6.66 -12.99
C THR A 291 -13.60 -7.03 -14.24
N MET A 292 -14.53 -7.97 -14.11
CA MET A 292 -15.32 -8.50 -15.23
C MET A 292 -16.74 -7.92 -15.28
N THR A 293 -17.37 -7.98 -16.46
CA THR A 293 -18.71 -7.42 -16.71
C THR A 293 -19.83 -8.04 -15.88
N ASP A 294 -19.61 -9.21 -15.30
CA ASP A 294 -20.58 -9.89 -14.43
C ASP A 294 -20.44 -9.52 -12.94
N GLY A 295 -19.54 -8.58 -12.62
CA GLY A 295 -19.28 -8.11 -11.26
C GLY A 295 -18.35 -9.04 -10.47
N THR A 296 -17.68 -9.98 -11.12
CA THR A 296 -16.64 -10.80 -10.48
C THR A 296 -15.25 -10.19 -10.66
N ILE A 297 -14.38 -10.45 -9.70
CA ILE A 297 -13.01 -9.94 -9.64
C ILE A 297 -12.06 -11.13 -9.64
N GLY A 298 -11.15 -11.16 -10.59
CA GLY A 298 -9.94 -11.99 -10.52
C GLY A 298 -8.82 -11.22 -9.83
N VAL A 299 -7.99 -11.91 -9.06
CA VAL A 299 -6.82 -11.33 -8.40
C VAL A 299 -5.62 -12.21 -8.68
N ALA A 300 -4.49 -11.60 -8.97
CA ALA A 300 -3.16 -12.21 -8.98
C ALA A 300 -2.16 -11.21 -8.40
N GLY A 301 -0.91 -11.60 -8.20
CA GLY A 301 0.09 -10.70 -7.66
C GLY A 301 1.35 -11.42 -7.22
N GLU A 302 2.36 -10.62 -6.89
CA GLU A 302 3.67 -11.08 -6.45
C GLU A 302 4.20 -10.19 -5.33
N VAL A 303 5.09 -10.75 -4.51
CA VAL A 303 5.75 -10.03 -3.43
C VAL A 303 7.19 -9.75 -3.86
N LYS A 304 7.64 -8.51 -3.69
CA LYS A 304 9.01 -8.10 -4.03
C LYS A 304 10.00 -8.74 -3.06
N ASN A 305 11.11 -9.27 -3.57
CA ASN A 305 12.21 -9.86 -2.79
C ASN A 305 11.86 -11.10 -1.93
N TYR A 306 10.66 -11.66 -2.03
CA TYR A 306 10.27 -12.84 -1.24
C TYR A 306 9.67 -13.93 -2.13
N MET A 307 9.94 -15.19 -1.78
CA MET A 307 9.38 -16.34 -2.47
C MET A 307 9.11 -17.50 -1.50
N ARG A 308 8.24 -18.44 -1.89
CA ARG A 308 8.02 -19.70 -1.16
C ARG A 308 9.12 -20.72 -1.51
N ASP A 309 9.67 -21.38 -0.50
CA ASP A 309 10.64 -22.47 -0.67
C ASP A 309 9.94 -23.83 -0.95
N ALA A 310 10.71 -24.93 -1.01
CA ALA A 310 10.17 -26.27 -1.30
C ALA A 310 9.28 -26.85 -0.17
N ASN A 311 9.31 -26.24 1.02
CA ASN A 311 8.49 -26.60 2.18
C ASN A 311 7.27 -25.68 2.34
N ASP A 312 7.08 -24.75 1.39
CA ASP A 312 6.05 -23.71 1.45
C ASP A 312 6.31 -22.65 2.53
N ASP A 313 7.58 -22.48 2.94
CA ASP A 313 7.98 -21.41 3.86
C ASP A 313 8.40 -20.16 3.06
N TRP A 314 8.05 -18.96 3.53
CA TRP A 314 8.57 -17.72 2.94
C TRP A 314 10.07 -17.57 3.21
N ILE A 315 10.81 -17.15 2.19
CA ILE A 315 12.24 -16.82 2.25
C ILE A 315 12.52 -15.55 1.45
N ASP A 316 13.56 -14.84 1.85
CA ASP A 316 14.19 -13.75 1.07
C ASP A 316 14.84 -14.34 -0.20
N SER A 317 14.57 -13.74 -1.37
CA SER A 317 14.85 -14.30 -2.70
C SER A 317 16.25 -14.01 -3.22
#